data_AF-A0A933QMU4-F1
#
_entry.id   AF-A0A933QMU4-F1
#
_cell.length_a   1.000
_cell.length_b   1.000
_cell.length_c   1.000
_cell.angle_alpha   90.00
_cell.angle_beta   90.00
_cell.angle_gamma   90.00
#
_symmetry.space_group_name_H-M   'P 1'
#
loop_
_entity.id
_entity.type
_entity.pdbx_description
1 polymer ?
#
loop_
_entity_poly.entity_id
_entity_poly.type
_entity_poly.pdbx_seq_one_letter_code
_entity_poly.pdbx_strand_id
1 'polypeptide(L)'
;MIKEITAKTILSSSKQPDPWFGIKYTMNLYRGCQHQCIYCDSRSECYQIENFADILVKVNAIDLLRHELAHKRMIGTVGTGSMKAKQQQQEEHTAEENPISRVLCFLFKVLPDQPAWGYPTQ
;
A
#
# COMPACT_ATOMS: atom_id res chain seq x y z
N MET A 1 15.95 -7.99 -6.22
CA MET A 1 15.56 -7.75 -7.63
C MET A 1 14.11 -7.26 -7.65
N ILE A 2 13.68 -6.45 -8.63
CA ILE A 2 12.26 -6.06 -8.78
C ILE A 2 11.59 -7.07 -9.71
N LYS A 3 10.44 -7.60 -9.31
CA LYS A 3 9.65 -8.57 -10.07
C LYS A 3 8.20 -8.12 -10.13
N GLU A 4 7.57 -8.32 -11.27
CA GLU A 4 6.15 -8.02 -11.45
C GLU A 4 5.30 -9.24 -11.12
N ILE A 5 4.21 -9.04 -10.39
CA ILE A 5 3.26 -10.09 -10.01
C ILE A 5 1.82 -9.64 -10.22
N THR A 6 0.94 -10.59 -10.46
CA THR A 6 -0.52 -10.38 -10.48
C THR A 6 -1.09 -10.77 -9.13
N ALA A 7 -1.84 -9.89 -8.49
CA ALA A 7 -2.50 -10.16 -7.22
C ALA A 7 -3.99 -10.45 -7.39
N LYS A 8 -4.56 -11.20 -6.44
CA LYS A 8 -6.01 -11.41 -6.32
C LYS A 8 -6.70 -10.33 -5.49
N THR A 9 -5.98 -9.75 -4.54
CA THR A 9 -6.47 -8.69 -3.65
C THR A 9 -5.39 -7.66 -3.35
N ILE A 10 -5.80 -6.41 -3.13
CA ILE A 10 -4.89 -5.35 -2.68
C ILE A 10 -5.39 -4.59 -1.45
N LEU A 11 -6.69 -4.61 -1.17
CA LEU A 11 -7.30 -4.01 0.01
C LEU A 11 -7.67 -5.06 1.06
N SER A 12 -7.15 -4.87 2.26
CA SER A 12 -7.59 -5.58 3.47
C SER A 12 -8.55 -4.70 4.26
N SER A 13 -9.65 -5.25 4.76
CA SER A 13 -10.64 -4.52 5.58
C SER A 13 -10.57 -4.92 7.05
N SER A 14 -10.50 -3.92 7.93
CA SER A 14 -10.54 -4.12 9.38
C SER A 14 -11.97 -4.07 9.92
N LYS A 15 -12.27 -4.88 10.95
CA LYS A 15 -13.60 -4.91 11.60
C LYS A 15 -13.98 -3.54 12.17
N GLN A 16 -13.04 -2.90 12.86
CA GLN A 16 -13.16 -1.52 13.33
C GLN A 16 -12.06 -0.67 12.68
N PRO A 17 -12.30 0.64 12.46
CA PRO A 17 -11.23 1.58 12.13
C PRO A 17 -10.14 1.52 13.20
N ASP A 18 -8.89 1.67 12.82
CA ASP A 18 -7.82 1.71 13.81
C ASP A 18 -8.00 2.93 14.75
N PRO A 19 -7.70 2.79 16.06
CA PRO A 19 -7.95 3.86 17.02
C PRO A 19 -7.07 5.11 16.85
N TRP A 20 -5.93 4.98 16.18
CA TRP A 20 -4.91 6.03 16.10
C TRP A 20 -5.08 6.89 14.84
N PHE A 21 -5.37 6.27 13.70
CA PHE A 21 -5.42 6.92 12.39
C PHE A 21 -6.78 6.75 11.69
N GLY A 22 -7.75 6.05 12.29
CA GLY A 22 -9.07 5.83 11.70
C GLY A 22 -9.05 5.02 10.39
N ILE A 23 -7.97 4.29 10.12
CA ILE A 23 -7.77 3.47 8.94
C ILE A 23 -8.72 2.28 8.99
N LYS A 24 -9.63 2.24 8.02
CA LYS A 24 -10.61 1.16 7.84
C LYS A 24 -10.11 0.11 6.85
N TYR A 25 -9.36 0.57 5.85
CA TYR A 25 -8.86 -0.24 4.75
C TYR A 25 -7.35 -0.06 4.63
N THR A 26 -6.61 -1.16 4.51
CA THR A 26 -5.16 -1.13 4.29
C THR A 26 -4.85 -1.61 2.89
N MET A 27 -4.15 -0.79 2.11
CA MET A 27 -3.74 -1.10 0.74
C MET A 27 -2.28 -1.55 0.68
N ASN A 28 -2.04 -2.69 0.04
CA ASN A 28 -0.71 -3.27 -0.16
C ASN A 28 -0.35 -3.38 -1.63
N LEU A 29 0.58 -2.56 -2.10
CA LEU A 29 1.06 -2.51 -3.50
C LEU A 29 2.28 -3.39 -3.76
N TYR A 30 3.10 -3.60 -2.73
CA TYR A 30 4.36 -4.34 -2.82
C TYR A 30 4.38 -5.53 -1.86
N ARG A 31 5.23 -6.50 -2.15
CA ARG A 31 5.67 -7.52 -1.21
C ARG A 31 7.21 -7.57 -1.20
N GLY A 32 7.78 -7.85 -0.04
CA GLY A 32 9.23 -7.89 0.16
C GLY A 32 9.86 -6.52 0.39
N CYS A 33 11.12 -6.53 0.81
CA CYS A 33 11.88 -5.32 1.14
C CYS A 33 13.39 -5.57 1.03
N GLN A 34 14.10 -4.66 0.35
CA GLN A 34 15.57 -4.71 0.24
C GLN A 34 16.32 -4.31 1.52
N HIS A 35 15.63 -3.79 2.54
CA HIS A 35 16.29 -3.27 3.75
C HIS A 35 16.76 -4.37 4.72
N GLN A 36 16.22 -5.59 4.60
CA GLN A 36 16.64 -6.77 5.38
C GLN A 36 16.67 -6.57 6.91
N CYS A 37 15.82 -5.69 7.46
CA CYS A 37 15.77 -5.45 8.90
C CYS A 37 15.43 -6.74 9.67
N ILE A 38 16.21 -7.07 10.70
CA ILE A 38 16.03 -8.28 11.51
C ILE A 38 14.73 -8.30 12.33
N TYR A 39 14.18 -7.12 12.63
CA TYR A 39 12.94 -6.94 13.38
C TYR A 39 11.72 -6.65 12.49
N CYS A 40 11.83 -6.84 11.17
CA CYS A 40 10.71 -6.61 10.28
C CYS A 40 9.67 -7.73 10.41
N ASP A 41 8.48 -7.38 10.89
CA ASP A 41 7.35 -8.33 11.04
C ASP A 41 7.02 -9.06 9.73
N SER A 42 7.20 -8.39 8.59
CA SER A 42 6.98 -8.97 7.25
C SER A 42 7.93 -10.14 6.89
N ARG A 43 8.92 -10.45 7.73
CA ARG A 43 9.76 -11.66 7.59
C ARG A 43 9.07 -12.93 8.09
N SER A 44 7.99 -12.79 8.84
CA SER A 44 7.24 -13.92 9.38
C SER A 44 6.64 -14.78 8.26
N GLU A 45 6.66 -16.10 8.45
CA GLU A 45 6.14 -17.07 7.48
C GLU A 45 4.65 -16.86 7.15
N CYS A 46 3.90 -16.24 8.07
CA CYS A 46 2.49 -15.88 7.87
C CYS A 46 2.27 -14.97 6.64
N TYR A 47 3.29 -14.23 6.19
CA TYR A 47 3.21 -13.40 4.99
C TYR A 47 3.53 -14.16 3.70
N GLN A 48 4.06 -15.39 3.78
CA GLN A 48 4.35 -16.27 2.63
C GLN A 48 5.17 -15.55 1.54
N ILE A 49 6.26 -14.90 1.95
CA ILE A 49 7.20 -14.24 1.04
C ILE A 49 8.44 -15.14 0.93
N GLU A 50 8.58 -15.84 -0.19
CA GLU A 50 9.69 -16.80 -0.41
C GLU A 50 11.06 -16.14 -0.30
N ASN A 51 11.26 -15.04 -1.03
CA ASN A 51 12.49 -14.25 -0.98
C ASN A 51 12.18 -12.82 -0.55
N PHE A 52 12.40 -12.52 0.73
CA PHE A 52 12.14 -11.18 1.27
C PHE A 52 13.00 -10.09 0.63
N ALA A 53 14.16 -10.42 0.05
CA ALA A 53 15.06 -9.45 -0.61
C ALA A 53 14.56 -8.99 -1.99
N ASP A 54 13.62 -9.73 -2.58
CA ASP A 54 12.98 -9.35 -3.83
C ASP A 54 11.77 -8.46 -3.57
N ILE A 55 11.63 -7.40 -4.38
CA ILE A 55 10.43 -6.57 -4.36
C ILE A 55 9.50 -7.09 -5.43
N LEU A 56 8.32 -7.50 -5.01
CA LEU A 56 7.25 -7.92 -5.91
C LEU A 56 6.24 -6.77 -6.05
N VAL A 57 6.10 -6.26 -7.27
CA VAL A 57 5.20 -5.17 -7.63
C VAL A 57 3.90 -5.74 -8.18
N LYS A 58 2.76 -5.30 -7.65
CA LYS A 58 1.44 -5.71 -8.16
C LYS A 58 1.02 -4.85 -9.35
N VAL A 59 1.21 -5.33 -10.57
CA VAL A 59 0.95 -4.54 -11.80
C VAL A 59 -0.52 -4.29 -12.07
N ASN A 60 -1.41 -5.21 -11.66
CA ASN A 60 -2.85 -5.09 -11.81
C ASN A 60 -3.53 -4.26 -10.69
N ALA A 61 -2.74 -3.52 -9.89
CA ALA A 61 -3.25 -2.82 -8.71
C ALA A 61 -4.33 -1.78 -9.05
N ILE A 62 -4.24 -1.05 -10.17
CA ILE A 62 -5.21 0.00 -10.50
C ILE A 62 -6.62 -0.57 -10.74
N ASP A 63 -6.72 -1.58 -11.62
CA ASP A 63 -8.02 -2.16 -11.97
C ASP A 63 -8.60 -2.93 -10.80
N LEU A 64 -7.74 -3.60 -10.03
CA LEU A 64 -8.16 -4.30 -8.83
C LEU A 64 -8.63 -3.34 -7.73
N LEU A 65 -7.99 -2.17 -7.60
CA LEU A 65 -8.42 -1.12 -6.67
C LEU A 65 -9.83 -0.65 -7.00
N ARG A 66 -10.09 -0.33 -8.28
CA ARG A 66 -11.42 0.11 -8.73
C ARG A 66 -12.48 -0.94 -8.45
N HIS A 67 -12.18 -2.19 -8.81
CA HIS A 67 -13.08 -3.30 -8.57
C HIS A 67 -13.36 -3.48 -7.08
N GLU A 68 -12.33 -3.53 -6.23
CA GLU A 68 -12.51 -3.76 -4.79
C GLU A 68 -13.22 -2.59 -4.09
N LEU A 69 -12.90 -1.34 -4.45
CA LEU A 69 -13.56 -0.15 -3.90
C LEU A 69 -15.05 -0.11 -4.26
N ALA A 70 -15.42 -0.45 -5.50
CA ALA A 70 -16.82 -0.49 -5.94
C ALA A 70 -17.68 -1.47 -5.13
N HIS A 71 -17.06 -2.50 -4.54
CA HIS A 71 -17.75 -3.51 -3.73
C HIS A 71 -17.76 -3.18 -2.23
N LYS A 72 -17.09 -2.11 -1.77
CA LYS A 72 -17.11 -1.72 -0.35
C LYS A 72 -18.39 -0.93 -0.03
N ARG A 73 -19.15 -1.43 0.95
CA ARG A 73 -20.42 -0.83 1.40
C ARG A 73 -20.26 0.23 2.49
N MET A 74 -19.07 0.34 3.08
CA MET A 74 -18.79 1.30 4.15
C MET A 74 -17.73 2.28 3.70
N ILE A 75 -17.94 3.54 4.01
CA ILE A 75 -16.93 4.59 3.80
C ILE A 75 -15.89 4.47 4.91
N GLY A 76 -14.63 4.68 4.57
CA GLY A 76 -13.56 4.69 5.55
C GLY A 76 -12.21 5.01 4.93
N THR A 77 -11.27 5.41 5.78
CA THR A 77 -9.93 5.82 5.36
C THR A 77 -9.14 4.62 4.83
N VAL A 78 -8.50 4.83 3.66
CA VAL A 78 -7.57 3.86 3.07
C VAL A 78 -6.14 4.26 3.48
N GLY A 79 -5.55 3.49 4.39
CA GLY A 79 -4.14 3.60 4.73
C GLY A 79 -3.30 2.84 3.72
N THR A 80 -2.14 3.37 3.35
CA THR A 80 -1.17 2.61 2.56
C THR A 80 -0.25 1.84 3.49
N GLY A 81 -0.12 0.52 3.30
CA GLY A 81 0.64 -0.35 4.23
C GLY A 81 2.09 0.08 4.44
N SER A 82 2.66 -0.31 5.58
CA SER A 82 3.95 0.15 6.10
C SER A 82 5.19 -0.32 5.32
N MET A 83 5.04 -1.11 4.24
CA MET A 83 6.15 -1.63 3.44
C MET A 83 6.70 -0.59 2.43
N LYS A 84 6.90 0.66 2.86
CA LYS A 84 7.13 1.80 1.94
C LYS A 84 8.46 2.53 2.05
N ALA A 85 9.27 2.28 3.07
CA ALA A 85 10.31 3.25 3.45
C ALA A 85 11.48 3.49 2.46
N LYS A 86 11.62 2.73 1.35
CA LYS A 86 12.64 3.02 0.30
C LYS A 86 12.13 2.97 -1.14
N GLN A 87 11.05 2.25 -1.44
CA GLN A 87 10.61 2.05 -2.83
C GLN A 87 9.99 3.31 -3.44
N GLN A 88 9.21 4.06 -2.66
CA GLN A 88 8.60 5.30 -3.15
C GLN A 88 9.63 6.32 -3.64
N GLN A 89 10.77 6.46 -2.94
CA GLN A 89 11.81 7.42 -3.34
C GLN A 89 12.51 7.06 -4.65
N GLN A 90 12.58 5.77 -5.00
CA GLN A 90 13.26 5.32 -6.21
C GLN A 90 12.34 5.38 -7.44
N GLU A 91 11.03 5.24 -7.24
CA GLU A 91 10.03 5.33 -8.31
C GLU A 91 9.67 6.77 -8.68
N GLU A 92 9.78 7.71 -7.74
CA GLU A 92 9.52 9.15 -7.96
C GLU A 92 10.57 9.77 -8.91
N HIS A 93 11.78 9.21 -8.99
CA HIS A 93 12.77 9.56 -10.02
C HIS A 93 12.47 8.92 -11.40
N THR A 94 11.54 7.96 -11.49
CA THR A 94 11.16 7.24 -12.72
C THR A 94 9.66 7.48 -13.06
N ALA A 95 9.14 8.66 -12.68
CA ALA A 95 7.72 8.88 -12.40
C ALA A 95 6.75 8.85 -13.61
N GLU A 96 7.23 8.92 -14.85
CA GLU A 96 6.33 9.03 -16.02
C GLU A 96 5.70 7.70 -16.46
N GLU A 97 6.25 6.53 -16.12
CA GLU A 97 5.74 5.25 -16.65
C GLU A 97 5.33 4.21 -15.59
N ASN A 98 5.57 4.45 -14.30
CA ASN A 98 5.35 3.42 -13.28
C ASN A 98 3.86 3.27 -12.89
N PRO A 99 3.29 2.05 -12.92
CA PRO A 99 1.91 1.79 -12.47
C PRO A 99 1.60 2.28 -11.04
N ILE A 100 2.57 2.39 -10.14
CA ILE A 100 2.33 2.92 -8.78
C ILE A 100 2.17 4.44 -8.74
N SER A 101 2.90 5.22 -9.54
CA SER A 101 2.69 6.67 -9.60
C SER A 101 1.25 6.98 -10.04
N ARG A 102 0.70 6.14 -10.93
CA ARG A 102 -0.71 6.18 -11.35
C ARG A 102 -1.68 5.80 -10.23
N VAL A 103 -1.36 4.81 -9.37
CA VAL A 103 -2.19 4.46 -8.19
C VAL A 103 -2.16 5.59 -7.16
N LEU A 104 -1.00 6.16 -6.87
CA LEU A 104 -0.87 7.31 -5.96
C LEU A 104 -1.64 8.52 -6.49
N CYS A 105 -1.46 8.87 -7.77
CA CYS A 105 -2.22 9.93 -8.42
C CYS A 105 -3.73 9.65 -8.41
N PHE A 106 -4.14 8.39 -8.58
CA PHE A 106 -5.54 7.97 -8.46
C PHE A 106 -6.07 8.18 -7.03
N LEU A 107 -5.32 7.81 -5.99
CA LEU A 107 -5.70 8.07 -4.60
C LEU A 107 -5.79 9.56 -4.28
N PHE A 108 -4.81 10.37 -4.72
CA PHE A 108 -4.83 11.83 -4.52
C PHE A 108 -5.99 12.51 -5.28
N LYS A 109 -6.38 11.99 -6.45
CA LYS A 109 -7.54 12.49 -7.20
C LYS A 109 -8.89 12.06 -6.60
N VAL A 110 -8.94 10.94 -5.87
CA VAL A 110 -10.16 10.43 -5.22
C VAL A 110 -10.33 10.97 -3.80
N LEU A 111 -9.25 11.43 -3.14
CA LEU A 111 -9.25 11.99 -1.79
C LEU A 111 -8.80 13.47 -1.82
N PRO A 112 -9.64 14.41 -2.29
CA PRO A 112 -9.28 15.83 -2.33
C PRO A 112 -9.14 16.47 -0.94
N ASP A 113 -9.63 15.83 0.13
CA ASP A 113 -9.52 16.31 1.52
C ASP A 113 -8.65 15.37 2.37
N GLN A 114 -7.33 15.41 2.16
CA GLN A 114 -6.44 15.04 3.25
C GLN A 114 -6.40 16.23 4.22
N PRO A 115 -6.94 16.15 5.45
CA PRO A 115 -6.67 17.18 6.44
C PRO A 115 -5.15 17.25 6.64
N ALA A 116 -4.63 18.48 6.56
CA ALA A 116 -3.23 18.76 6.83
C ALA A 116 -2.80 18.03 8.11
N TRP A 117 -1.70 17.29 8.00
CA TRP A 117 -1.07 16.53 9.07
C TRP A 117 -0.96 17.35 10.35
N GLY A 118 -1.94 17.18 11.24
CA GLY A 118 -1.89 17.64 12.61
C GLY A 118 -1.57 16.45 13.49
N TYR A 119 -0.31 16.33 13.92
CA TYR A 119 0.00 15.52 15.10
C TYR A 119 -0.85 16.07 16.25
N PRO A 120 -1.51 15.23 17.07
CA PRO A 120 -2.03 15.71 18.34
C PRO A 120 -0.81 16.12 19.19
N THR A 121 -0.59 17.42 19.33
CA THR A 121 0.21 17.96 20.41
C THR A 121 -0.44 17.52 21.72
N GLN A 122 0.36 16.85 22.57
CA GLN A 122 0.01 16.57 23.95
C GLN A 122 -0.39 17.85 24.70
#